data_AF-A0A432UIC5-F1
#
_entry.id   AF-A0A432UIC5-F1
#
_cell.length_a   1.000
_cell.length_b   1.000
_cell.length_c   1.000
_cell.angle_alpha   90.00
_cell.angle_beta   90.00
_cell.angle_gamma   90.00
#
_symmetry.space_group_name_H-M   'P 1'
#
loop_
_entity.id
_entity.type
_entity.pdbx_description
1 polymer ?
#
loop_
_entity_poly.entity_id
_entity_poly.type
_entity_poly.pdbx_seq_one_letter_code
_entity_poly.pdbx_strand_id
1 'polypeptide(L)' 'QFSVLAGTGISFHDKWEIGYRFLHISNADIHDNNDGRDEHLAVITFVF' A
#
# COMPACT_ATOMS: atom_id res chain seq x y z
N GLN A 1 -0.94 -9.64 -12.72
CA GLN A 1 -0.55 -8.36 -12.10
C GLN A 1 0.21 -8.66 -10.82
N PHE A 2 1.26 -7.90 -10.57
CA PHE A 2 2.06 -7.92 -9.35
C PHE A 2 1.82 -6.63 -8.58
N SER A 3 1.93 -6.69 -7.25
CA SER A 3 1.84 -5.54 -6.38
C SER A 3 3.11 -5.40 -5.54
N VAL A 4 3.65 -4.18 -5.49
CA VAL A 4 4.70 -3.80 -4.56
C VAL A 4 4.06 -2.90 -3.51
N LEU A 5 4.25 -3.26 -2.24
CA LEU A 5 3.65 -2.56 -1.12
C LEU A 5 4.76 -2.13 -0.16
N ALA A 6 4.83 -0.83 0.09
CA ALA A 6 5.74 -0.24 1.07
C ALA A 6 4.93 0.65 2.01
N GLY A 7 5.26 0.65 3.30
CA GLY A 7 4.52 1.46 4.26
C GLY A 7 5.32 1.73 5.52
N THR A 8 4.91 2.78 6.21
CA THR A 8 5.40 3.14 7.54
C THR A 8 4.21 3.53 8.40
N GLY A 9 4.23 3.15 9.67
CA GLY A 9 3.14 3.39 10.60
C GLY A 9 3.64 3.63 12.02
N ILE A 10 2.80 4.28 12.81
CA ILE A 10 3.00 4.47 14.24
C ILE A 10 1.77 3.90 14.95
N SER A 11 2.01 2.97 15.85
CA SER A 11 0.99 2.46 16.76
C SER A 11 0.78 3.44 17.91
N PHE A 12 -0.47 3.79 18.20
CA PHE A 12 -0.85 4.71 19.26
C PHE A 12 -2.09 4.17 19.95
N HIS A 13 -2.09 4.07 21.28
CA HIS A 13 -2.99 3.16 22.01
C HIS A 13 -2.83 1.71 21.52
N ASP A 14 -2.88 0.73 22.42
CA ASP A 14 -2.51 -0.67 22.12
C ASP A 14 -3.30 -1.35 20.99
N LYS A 15 -4.28 -0.65 20.41
CA LYS A 15 -5.21 -1.13 19.38
C LYS A 15 -5.30 -0.24 18.14
N TRP A 16 -4.65 0.93 18.09
CA TRP A 16 -4.72 1.79 16.91
C TRP A 16 -3.36 1.98 16.25
N GLU A 17 -3.37 2.09 14.93
CA GLU A 17 -2.21 2.45 14.13
C GLU A 17 -2.61 3.47 13.08
N ILE A 18 -1.80 4.51 12.92
CA ILE A 18 -1.87 5.43 11.80
C ILE A 18 -0.63 5.26 10.95
N GLY A 19 -0.82 5.21 9.64
CA GLY A 19 0.29 4.98 8.74
C GLY A 19 0.05 5.51 7.34
N TYR A 20 1.13 5.49 6.58
CA TYR A 20 1.16 5.75 5.16
C TYR A 20 1.50 4.47 4.43
N ARG A 21 0.83 4.22 3.32
CA ARG A 21 1.04 3.06 2.45
C ARG A 21 1.14 3.50 1.00
N PHE A 22 2.20 3.05 0.35
CA PHE A 22 2.40 3.11 -1.08
C PHE A 22 2.13 1.74 -1.69
N LEU A 23 1.36 1.72 -2.79
CA LEU A 23 1.04 0.53 -3.55
C LEU A 23 1.30 0.80 -5.03
N HIS A 24 2.23 0.07 -5.62
CA HIS A 24 2.46 0.04 -7.06
C HIS A 24 1.90 -1.26 -7.63
N ILE A 25 1.03 -1.17 -8.63
CA ILE A 25 0.45 -2.32 -9.34
C ILE A 25 0.90 -2.27 -10.79
N SER A 26 1.54 -3.34 -11.26
CA SER A 26 1.96 -3.49 -12.66
C SER A 26 1.80 -4.93 -13.12
N ASN A 27 1.99 -5.20 -14.42
CA ASN A 27 1.98 -6.55 -14.97
C ASN A 27 3.40 -7.11 -15.22
N ALA A 28 4.44 -6.41 -14.76
CA ALA A 28 5.86 -6.72 -14.99
C ALA A 28 6.20 -6.89 -16.48
N ASP A 29 5.61 -6.05 -17.34
CA ASP A 29 5.75 -6.04 -18.80
C ASP A 29 5.39 -7.38 -19.48
N ILE A 30 4.55 -8.20 -18.83
CA ILE A 30 4.06 -9.46 -19.39
C ILE A 30 3.02 -9.23 -20.51
N HIS A 31 2.38 -8.06 -20.55
CA HIS A 31 1.38 -7.72 -21.55
C HIS A 31 1.45 -6.23 -21.91
N ASP A 32 1.34 -5.90 -23.20
CA ASP A 32 1.30 -4.52 -23.68
C ASP A 32 0.07 -3.80 -23.08
N ASN A 33 0.27 -2.56 -22.60
CA ASN A 33 -0.55 -1.79 -21.63
C ASN A 33 -0.16 -2.00 -20.15
N ASN A 34 1.12 -1.80 -19.84
CA ASN A 34 1.64 -1.78 -18.47
C ASN A 34 1.96 -0.36 -17.98
N ASP A 35 0.98 0.55 -18.03
CA ASP A 35 1.21 1.93 -17.55
C ASP A 35 1.51 2.00 -16.04
N GLY A 36 1.30 0.89 -15.33
CA GLY A 36 1.39 0.84 -13.87
C GLY A 36 0.32 1.70 -13.22
N ARG A 37 0.03 1.42 -11.94
CA ARG A 37 -0.80 2.31 -11.12
C ARG A 37 -0.17 2.48 -9.75
N ASP A 38 0.09 3.73 -9.41
CA ASP A 38 0.59 4.13 -8.10
C ASP A 38 -0.57 4.64 -7.24
N GLU A 39 -0.70 4.07 -6.05
CA GLU A 39 -1.67 4.49 -5.05
C GLU A 39 -0.94 4.93 -3.76
N HIS A 40 -1.38 6.08 -3.23
CA HIS A 40 -0.88 6.68 -2.00
C HIS A 40 -2.02 6.73 -0.99
N LEU A 41 -1.91 5.96 0.09
CA LEU A 41 -2.98 5.78 1.06
C LEU A 41 -2.56 6.26 2.45
N ALA A 42 -3.38 7.10 3.07
CA ALA A 42 -3.38 7.29 4.51
C ALA A 42 -4.25 6.19 5.15
N VAL A 43 -3.70 5.45 6.12
CA VAL A 43 -4.32 4.27 6.71
C VAL A 43 -4.53 4.50 8.20
N ILE A 44 -5.74 4.22 8.67
CA ILE A 44 -6.07 4.11 10.09
C ILE A 44 -6.54 2.68 10.32
N THR A 45 -5.85 1.96 11.22
CA THR A 45 -6.10 0.55 11.51
C THR A 45 -6.52 0.39 12.96
N PHE A 46 -7.53 -0.45 13.20
CA PHE A 46 -7.88 -0.95 14.52
C PHE A 46 -7.55 -2.44 14.63
N VAL A 47 -6.82 -2.83 15.67
CA VAL A 47 -6.42 -4.22 15.95
C VAL A 47 -7.34 -4.79 17.04
N PHE A 48 -8.10 -5.84 16.69
CA PHE A 48 -9.02 -6.56 17.58
C PHE A 48 -8.32 -7.71 18.32
#